data_AF-A0AAU6L2M7-F1
#
_entry.id   AF-A0AAU6L2M7-F1
#
_cell.length_a   1.000
_cell.length_b   1.000
_cell.length_c   1.000
_cell.angle_alpha   90.00
_cell.angle_beta   90.00
_cell.angle_gamma   90.00
#
_symmetry.space_group_name_H-M   'P 1'
#
loop_
_entity.id
_entity.type
_entity.pdbx_description
1 polymer ?
#
loop_
_entity_poly.entity_id
_entity_poly.type
_entity_poly.pdbx_seq_one_letter_code
_entity_poly.pdbx_strand_id
1 'polypeptide(L)' 'MAQLTSQDDLAGLYDHDLEAHFDTGQLREGLAGIVSATELDRITAAVDATGDKTVSYETATTRLKSNG' A
#
# COMPACT_ATOMS: atom_id res chain seq x y z
N MET A 1 22.55 -0.66 -0.50
CA MET A 1 21.50 0.25 0.02
C MET A 1 20.22 -0.53 -0.01
N ALA A 2 19.60 -0.77 1.14
CA ALA A 2 18.46 -1.69 1.25
C ALA A 2 17.29 -1.12 0.46
N GLN A 3 17.06 -1.68 -0.73
CA GLN A 3 15.79 -1.57 -1.43
C GLN A 3 14.85 -2.49 -0.65
N LEU A 4 14.34 -2.01 0.49
CA LEU A 4 13.23 -2.64 1.19
C LEU A 4 12.03 -2.50 0.26
N THR A 5 11.79 -3.58 -0.48
CA THR A 5 10.71 -3.71 -1.43
C THR A 5 9.41 -3.65 -0.64
N SER A 6 8.55 -2.71 -1.01
CA SER A 6 7.30 -2.29 -0.36
C SER A 6 6.31 -3.40 0.07
N GLN A 7 6.60 -4.68 -0.18
CA GLN A 7 5.79 -5.82 0.23
C GLN A 7 5.98 -6.20 1.71
N ASP A 8 7.21 -6.17 2.24
CA ASP A 8 7.45 -6.47 3.67
C ASP A 8 6.82 -5.39 4.58
N ASP A 9 6.89 -4.14 4.13
CA ASP A 9 6.29 -3.00 4.82
C ASP A 9 4.76 -3.00 4.76
N LEU A 10 4.17 -3.39 3.62
CA LEU A 10 2.75 -3.67 3.58
C LEU A 10 2.37 -4.84 4.49
N ALA A 11 3.16 -5.93 4.51
CA ALA A 11 2.87 -7.07 5.38
C ALA A 11 2.90 -6.68 6.86
N GLY A 12 3.81 -5.78 7.24
CA GLY A 12 3.87 -5.17 8.57
C GLY A 12 2.66 -4.27 8.87
N LEU A 13 2.23 -3.43 7.92
CA LEU A 13 1.05 -2.59 8.09
C LEU A 13 -0.24 -3.40 8.27
N TYR A 14 -0.37 -4.49 7.51
CA TYR A 14 -1.54 -5.36 7.57
C TYR A 14 -1.44 -6.36 8.72
N ASP A 15 -0.36 -6.36 9.52
CA ASP A 15 -0.11 -7.34 10.60
C ASP A 15 -0.34 -8.79 10.15
N HIS A 16 0.05 -9.12 8.91
CA HIS A 16 -0.27 -10.40 8.24
C HIS A 16 -1.78 -10.71 8.04
N ASP A 17 -2.67 -9.80 8.39
CA ASP A 17 -4.10 -9.89 8.11
C ASP A 17 -4.39 -9.51 6.65
N LEU A 18 -4.38 -10.52 5.79
CA LEU A 18 -4.63 -10.35 4.35
C LEU A 18 -6.07 -9.92 4.04
N GLU A 19 -6.97 -10.09 5.02
CA GLU A 19 -8.38 -9.68 4.97
C GLU A 19 -8.58 -8.25 5.50
N ALA A 20 -7.53 -7.59 6.00
CA ALA A 20 -7.62 -6.22 6.43
C ALA A 20 -7.84 -5.30 5.22
N HIS A 21 -8.68 -4.30 5.43
CA HIS A 21 -9.03 -3.30 4.43
C HIS A 21 -8.73 -1.95 5.05
N PHE A 22 -7.76 -1.23 4.47
CA PHE A 22 -7.44 0.12 4.91
C PHE A 22 -7.93 1.11 3.88
N ASP A 23 -8.62 2.16 4.31
CA ASP A 23 -8.87 3.29 3.43
C ASP A 23 -7.58 4.08 3.16
N THR A 24 -7.64 4.89 2.12
CA THR A 24 -6.51 5.69 1.62
C THR A 24 -5.87 6.57 2.68
N GLY A 25 -6.65 7.05 3.66
CA GLY A 25 -6.17 7.79 4.82
C GLY A 25 -5.32 6.92 5.74
N GLN A 26 -5.87 5.80 6.21
CA GLN A 26 -5.14 4.87 7.09
C GLN A 26 -3.88 4.32 6.44
N LEU A 27 -3.93 4.02 5.15
CA LEU A 27 -2.79 3.50 4.39
C LEU A 27 -1.70 4.57 4.26
N ARG A 28 -2.09 5.85 4.12
CA ARG A 28 -1.16 6.99 4.14
C ARG A 28 -0.49 7.17 5.47
N GLU A 29 -1.20 7.04 6.57
CA GLU A 29 -0.61 7.15 7.91
C GLU A 29 0.28 5.94 8.22
N GLY A 30 -0.18 4.74 7.87
CA GLY A 30 0.54 3.49 8.10
C GLY A 30 1.83 3.38 7.31
N LEU A 31 1.85 3.89 6.07
CA LEU A 31 3.06 3.94 5.23
C LEU A 31 3.84 5.25 5.36
N ALA A 32 3.38 6.21 6.17
CA ALA A 32 4.07 7.48 6.37
C ALA A 32 5.43 7.24 7.02
N GLY A 33 6.51 7.59 6.33
CA GLY A 33 7.88 7.40 6.81
C GLY A 33 8.47 6.01 6.48
N ILE A 34 7.66 5.13 5.92
CA ILE A 34 8.07 3.82 5.40
C ILE A 34 8.38 3.91 3.91
N VAL A 35 7.42 4.44 3.13
CA VAL A 35 7.58 4.68 1.70
C VAL A 35 7.65 6.17 1.39
N SER A 36 8.21 6.51 0.24
CA SER A 36 8.23 7.90 -0.23
C SER A 36 6.82 8.41 -0.49
N ALA A 37 6.59 9.71 -0.27
CA ALA A 37 5.30 10.34 -0.53
C ALA A 37 4.78 10.08 -1.96
N THR A 38 5.68 10.00 -2.95
CA THR A 38 5.37 9.67 -4.34
C THR A 38 4.89 8.23 -4.55
N GLU A 39 5.45 7.25 -3.82
CA GLU A 39 4.94 5.86 -3.85
C GLU A 39 3.55 5.81 -3.22
N LEU A 40 3.41 6.49 -2.08
CA LEU A 40 2.16 6.57 -1.36
C LEU A 40 1.05 7.16 -2.24
N ASP A 41 1.30 8.31 -2.86
CA ASP A 41 0.35 8.97 -3.76
C ASP A 41 -0.06 8.05 -4.93
N ARG A 42 0.88 7.28 -5.48
CA ARG A 42 0.58 6.29 -6.54
C ARG A 42 -0.31 5.15 -6.06
N ILE A 43 -0.05 4.57 -4.89
CA ILE A 43 -0.91 3.52 -4.32
C ILE A 43 -2.32 4.09 -4.08
N THR A 44 -2.39 5.30 -3.53
CA THR A 44 -3.64 5.99 -3.24
C THR A 44 -4.44 6.28 -4.51
N ALA A 45 -3.80 6.80 -5.55
CA ALA A 45 -4.43 7.09 -6.85
C ALA A 45 -4.88 5.82 -7.57
N ALA A 46 -4.14 4.72 -7.44
CA ALA A 46 -4.51 3.44 -8.04
C ALA A 46 -5.79 2.84 -7.42
N VAL A 47 -6.02 3.12 -6.14
CA VAL A 47 -7.20 2.69 -5.37
C VAL A 47 -8.42 3.52 -5.76
N ASP A 48 -8.24 4.83 -5.84
CA ASP A 48 -9.27 5.74 -6.35
C ASP A 48 -9.71 5.35 -7.77
N ALA A 49 -8.76 4.97 -8.63
CA ALA A 49 -9.03 4.51 -9.99
C ALA A 49 -9.81 3.18 -10.07
N THR A 50 -9.77 2.33 -9.04
CA THR A 50 -10.60 1.12 -8.97
C THR A 50 -12.02 1.38 -8.50
N GLY A 51 -12.30 2.59 -8.00
CA GLY A 51 -13.56 2.91 -7.33
C GLY A 51 -13.73 2.22 -5.98
N ASP A 52 -12.68 1.55 -5.50
CA ASP A 52 -12.67 0.92 -4.19
C ASP A 52 -12.39 1.98 -3.13
N LYS A 53 -13.16 1.95 -2.05
CA LYS A 53 -12.97 2.89 -0.93
C LYS A 53 -11.88 2.42 0.02
N THR A 54 -11.48 1.15 -0.12
CA THR A 54 -10.52 0.48 0.75
C THR A 54 -9.53 -0.32 -0.06
N VAL A 55 -8.40 -0.62 0.56
CA VAL A 55 -7.29 -1.31 -0.07
C VAL A 55 -7.04 -2.57 0.71
N SER A 56 -7.25 -3.71 0.08
CA SER A 56 -6.82 -5.00 0.61
C SER A 56 -5.32 -5.18 0.35
N TYR A 57 -4.69 -6.05 1.14
CA TYR A 57 -3.26 -6.37 0.99
C TYR A 57 -2.92 -6.81 -0.43
N GLU A 58 -3.76 -7.65 -1.04
CA GLU A 58 -3.56 -8.14 -2.41
C GLU A 58 -3.56 -7.00 -3.44
N THR A 59 -4.49 -6.05 -3.32
CA THR A 59 -4.58 -4.87 -4.18
C THR A 59 -3.31 -4.02 -4.04
N ALA A 60 -2.93 -3.68 -2.81
CA ALA A 60 -1.72 -2.89 -2.54
C ALA A 60 -0.45 -3.59 -3.10
N THR A 61 -0.31 -4.90 -2.85
CA THR A 61 0.81 -5.71 -3.32
C THR A 61 0.87 -5.82 -4.85
N THR A 62 -0.29 -6.01 -5.50
CA THR A 62 -0.39 -6.07 -6.96
C THR A 62 0.02 -4.75 -7.60
N ARG A 63 -0.39 -3.62 -7.02
CA ARG A 63 -0.03 -2.28 -7.53
C ARG A 63 1.45 -1.97 -7.39
N LEU A 64 2.08 -2.42 -6.30
CA LEU A 64 3.52 -2.32 -6.14
C LEU A 64 4.29 -3.20 -7.14
N LYS A 65 3.83 -4.44 -7.36
CA LYS A 65 4.47 -5.37 -8.32
C LYS A 65 4.30 -4.96 -9.77
N SER A 66 3.19 -4.31 -10.12
CA SER A 66 2.92 -3.88 -11.50
C SER A 66 3.84 -2.75 -12.00
N ASN A 67 4.78 -2.28 -11.16
CA ASN A 67 5.74 -1.21 -11.47
C ASN A 67 7.20 -1.72 -11.52
N GLY A 68 7.41 -3.04 -11.60
CA GLY A 68 8.69 -3.68 -11.90
C GLY A 68 8.90 -3.93 -13.39
#